data_AF-A0A7V9P4Q8-F1
#
_entry.id   AF-A0A7V9P4Q8-F1
#
_cell.length_a   1.000
_cell.length_b   1.000
_cell.length_c   1.000
_cell.angle_alpha   90.00
_cell.angle_beta   90.00
_cell.angle_gamma   90.00
#
_symmetry.space_group_name_H-M   'P 1'
#
loop_
_entity.id
_entity.type
_entity.pdbx_description
1 polymer ?
#
loop_
_entity_poly.entity_id
_entity_poly.type
_entity_poly.pdbx_seq_one_letter_code
_entity_poly.pdbx_strand_id
1 'polypeptide(L)'
;MYVRIARFEGGSGNWDERIEEVRRRIESSPPDGVERPQGIKRAMMLVDREAGRGASLLFVEDQDALRAADEMMNRMTPLPGGGSRTSVEMYEVAVDAEPSS
;
A
#
# COMPACT_ATOMS: atom_id res chain seq x y z
N MET A 1 -10.55 -4.21 12.35
CA MET A 1 -9.88 -3.74 11.12
C MET A 1 -8.47 -3.30 11.47
N TYR A 2 -7.52 -3.59 10.60
CA TYR A 2 -6.10 -3.25 10.79
C TYR A 2 -5.57 -2.51 9.56
N VAL A 3 -4.47 -1.78 9.73
CA VAL A 3 -3.78 -1.09 8.64
C VAL A 3 -2.30 -1.40 8.66
N ARG A 4 -1.75 -1.71 7.48
CA ARG A 4 -0.32 -1.75 7.22
C ARG A 4 0.10 -0.47 6.53
N ILE A 5 1.11 0.21 7.08
CA ILE A 5 1.69 1.43 6.53
C ILE A 5 3.12 1.13 6.11
N ALA A 6 3.44 1.27 4.83
CA ALA A 6 4.83 1.20 4.36
C ALA A 6 5.27 2.56 3.83
N ARG A 7 6.40 3.06 4.33
CA ARG A 7 7.00 4.33 3.89
C ARG A 7 8.13 4.07 2.91
N PHE A 8 8.26 4.96 1.93
CA PHE A 8 9.26 4.94 0.90
C PHE A 8 9.93 6.32 0.83
N GLU A 9 11.26 6.34 0.77
CA GLU A 9 12.05 7.57 0.64
C GLU A 9 13.12 7.41 -0.44
N GLY A 10 13.69 8.55 -0.86
CA GLY A 10 14.75 8.56 -1.88
C GLY A 10 14.23 8.27 -3.29
N GLY A 11 12.94 8.50 -3.54
CA GLY A 11 12.40 8.50 -4.89
C GLY A 11 12.95 9.70 -5.65
N SER A 12 13.94 9.47 -6.51
CA SER A 12 14.47 10.49 -7.42
C SER A 12 13.70 10.59 -8.74
N GLY A 13 12.63 9.79 -8.90
CA GLY A 13 11.96 9.55 -10.18
C GLY A 13 10.45 9.75 -10.14
N ASN A 14 9.92 9.91 -11.36
CA ASN A 14 8.57 10.27 -11.75
C ASN A 14 7.45 9.63 -10.89
N TRP A 15 7.00 10.33 -9.86
CA TRP A 15 5.90 9.86 -8.99
C TRP A 15 4.63 9.57 -9.78
N ASP A 16 4.42 10.26 -10.91
CA ASP A 16 3.24 10.08 -11.74
C ASP A 16 3.23 8.71 -12.44
N GLU A 17 4.36 8.24 -12.98
CA GLU A 17 4.50 6.87 -13.51
C GLU A 17 4.19 5.82 -12.44
N ARG A 18 4.64 6.05 -11.21
CA ARG A 18 4.37 5.13 -10.09
C ARG A 18 2.91 5.15 -9.69
N ILE A 19 2.27 6.31 -9.65
CA ILE A 19 0.83 6.44 -9.38
C ILE A 19 0.04 5.71 -10.47
N GLU A 20 0.39 5.89 -11.75
CA GLU A 20 -0.26 5.20 -12.85
C GLU A 20 -0.06 3.68 -12.79
N GLU A 21 1.14 3.20 -12.44
CA GLU A 21 1.37 1.77 -12.28
C GLU A 21 0.59 1.19 -11.10
N VAL A 22 0.57 1.88 -9.95
CA VAL A 22 -0.21 1.43 -8.78
C VAL A 22 -1.70 1.44 -9.09
N ARG A 23 -2.22 2.47 -9.76
CA ARG A 23 -3.60 2.51 -10.25
C ARG A 23 -3.88 1.34 -11.17
N ARG A 24 -3.03 1.10 -12.18
CA ARG A 24 -3.16 -0.04 -13.08
C ARG A 24 -3.16 -1.36 -12.34
N ARG A 25 -2.31 -1.57 -11.34
CA ARG A 25 -2.27 -2.81 -10.53
C ARG A 25 -3.51 -3.00 -9.66
N ILE A 26 -4.11 -1.92 -9.17
CA ILE A 26 -5.34 -1.96 -8.37
C ILE A 26 -6.56 -2.19 -9.28
N GLU A 27 -6.58 -1.58 -10.46
CA GLU A 27 -7.66 -1.66 -11.45
C GLU A 27 -7.59 -2.95 -12.29
N SER A 28 -6.39 -3.44 -12.61
CA SER A 28 -6.21 -4.76 -13.20
C SER A 28 -6.59 -5.80 -12.16
N SER A 29 -7.51 -6.70 -12.51
CA SER A 29 -7.60 -7.97 -11.79
C SER A 29 -6.20 -8.59 -11.74
N PRO A 30 -5.78 -9.14 -10.57
CA PRO A 30 -4.51 -9.82 -10.51
C PRO A 30 -4.43 -10.85 -11.65
N PRO A 31 -3.26 -11.02 -12.30
CA PRO A 31 -3.11 -12.09 -13.28
C PRO A 31 -3.52 -13.41 -12.64
N ASP A 32 -4.22 -14.24 -13.42
CA ASP A 32 -4.79 -15.52 -12.99
C ASP A 32 -3.85 -16.25 -12.03
N GLY A 33 -4.28 -16.39 -10.77
CA GLY A 33 -3.54 -17.12 -9.72
C GLY A 33 -2.99 -16.29 -8.56
N VAL A 34 -3.05 -14.96 -8.59
CA VAL A 34 -2.79 -14.13 -7.39
C VAL A 34 -4.12 -13.70 -6.79
N GLU A 35 -4.74 -14.53 -5.95
CA GLU A 35 -5.90 -14.07 -5.18
C GLU A 35 -5.51 -12.82 -4.38
N ARG A 36 -6.30 -11.74 -4.46
CA ARG A 36 -6.16 -10.65 -3.48
C ARG A 36 -6.23 -11.31 -2.10
N PRO A 37 -5.27 -11.06 -1.19
CA PRO A 37 -5.38 -11.59 0.17
C PRO A 37 -6.78 -11.35 0.68
N GLN A 38 -7.44 -12.43 1.11
CA GLN A 38 -8.78 -12.32 1.66
C GLN A 38 -8.77 -11.30 2.81
N GLY A 39 -9.81 -10.49 2.89
CA GLY A 39 -9.93 -9.47 3.92
C GLY A 39 -9.32 -8.10 3.60
N ILE A 40 -8.71 -7.85 2.42
CA ILE A 40 -8.37 -6.47 2.02
C ILE A 40 -9.65 -5.66 1.83
N LYS A 41 -9.79 -4.58 2.62
CA LYS A 41 -10.94 -3.65 2.56
C LYS A 41 -10.66 -2.43 1.71
N ARG A 42 -9.44 -1.86 1.80
CA ARG A 42 -9.07 -0.61 1.12
C ARG A 42 -7.55 -0.55 0.93
N ALA A 43 -7.10 0.04 -0.17
CA ALA A 43 -5.69 0.37 -0.39
C ALA A 43 -5.58 1.84 -0.76
N MET A 44 -4.60 2.55 -0.19
CA MET A 44 -4.34 3.95 -0.48
C MET A 44 -2.84 4.16 -0.72
N MET A 45 -2.53 5.07 -1.64
CA MET A 45 -1.17 5.54 -1.89
C MET A 45 -1.13 7.04 -1.61
N LEU A 46 -0.14 7.45 -0.81
CA LEU A 46 0.14 8.83 -0.46
C LEU A 46 1.50 9.18 -1.06
N VAL A 47 1.62 10.41 -1.56
CA VAL A 47 2.85 10.92 -2.15
C VAL A 47 3.09 12.33 -1.65
N ASP A 48 4.27 12.56 -1.11
CA ASP A 48 4.85 13.88 -0.85
C ASP A 48 5.89 14.14 -1.94
N ARG A 49 5.46 14.87 -2.97
CA ARG A 49 6.29 15.16 -4.14
C ARG A 49 7.45 16.09 -3.81
N GLU A 50 7.27 17.00 -2.86
CA GLU A 50 8.30 17.98 -2.48
C GLU A 50 9.43 17.33 -1.70
N ALA A 51 9.10 16.47 -0.73
CA ALA A 51 10.10 15.76 0.06
C ALA A 51 10.62 14.48 -0.62
N GLY A 52 10.05 14.08 -1.76
CA GLY A 52 10.43 12.84 -2.46
C GLY A 52 10.09 11.59 -1.64
N ARG A 53 8.94 11.59 -0.96
CA ARG A 53 8.47 10.49 -0.11
C ARG A 53 7.14 9.92 -0.60
N GLY A 54 6.91 8.66 -0.30
CA GLY A 54 5.63 8.00 -0.53
C GLY A 54 5.24 7.10 0.63
N ALA A 55 3.96 6.82 0.76
CA ALA A 55 3.46 5.80 1.68
C ALA A 55 2.34 4.98 1.03
N SER A 56 2.28 3.70 1.35
CA SER A 56 1.15 2.84 1.01
C SER A 56 0.44 2.39 2.27
N LEU A 57 -0.87 2.58 2.32
CA LEU A 57 -1.75 2.10 3.39
C LEU A 57 -2.59 0.95 2.84
N LEU A 58 -2.59 -0.17 3.54
CA LEU A 58 -3.41 -1.33 3.22
C LEU A 58 -4.27 -1.68 4.41
N PHE A 59 -5.59 -1.52 4.26
CA PHE A 59 -6.58 -1.82 5.27
C PHE A 59 -7.11 -3.24 5.08
N VAL A 60 -7.16 -3.98 6.17
CA VAL A 60 -7.57 -5.39 6.21
C VAL A 60 -8.54 -5.66 7.35
N GLU A 61 -9.37 -6.67 7.20
CA GLU A 61 -10.44 -7.01 8.15
C GLU A 61 -9.93 -7.38 9.54
N ASP A 62 -8.99 -8.31 9.59
CA ASP A 62 -8.48 -8.92 10.82
C ASP A 62 -6.94 -9.01 10.83
N GLN A 63 -6.41 -9.52 11.94
CA GLN A 63 -4.97 -9.60 12.17
C GLN A 63 -4.29 -10.70 11.34
N ASP A 64 -5.00 -11.77 10.98
CA ASP A 64 -4.48 -12.85 10.13
C ASP A 64 -4.28 -12.33 8.70
N ALA A 65 -5.27 -11.60 8.19
CA ALA A 65 -5.18 -10.91 6.91
C ALA A 65 -4.02 -9.89 6.89
N LEU A 66 -3.74 -9.23 8.02
CA LEU A 66 -2.61 -8.29 8.15
C LEU A 66 -1.26 -9.00 8.01
N ARG A 67 -1.09 -10.15 8.68
CA ARG A 67 0.12 -10.98 8.58
C ARG A 67 0.32 -11.48 7.16
N ALA A 68 -0.71 -12.07 6.55
CA ALA A 68 -0.66 -12.57 5.19
C ALA A 68 -0.32 -11.47 4.17
N ALA A 69 -0.93 -10.28 4.33
CA ALA A 69 -0.65 -9.14 3.49
C ALA A 69 0.79 -8.63 3.64
N ASP A 70 1.34 -8.60 4.85
CA ASP A 70 2.72 -8.21 5.06
C ASP A 70 3.72 -9.17 4.42
N GLU A 71 3.54 -10.49 4.59
CA GLU A 71 4.38 -11.50 3.96
C GLU A 71 4.34 -11.43 2.43
N MET A 72 3.16 -11.20 1.86
CA MET A 72 3.00 -11.00 0.43
C MET A 72 3.73 -9.73 -0.03
N MET A 73 3.52 -8.59 0.63
CA MET A 73 4.10 -7.29 0.25
C MET A 73 5.60 -7.20 0.53
N ASN A 74 6.12 -7.98 1.47
CA ASN A 74 7.56 -8.08 1.70
C ASN A 74 8.27 -8.90 0.63
N ARG A 75 7.57 -9.85 0.00
CA ARG A 75 8.06 -10.61 -1.17
C ARG A 75 8.00 -9.82 -2.48
N MET A 76 7.20 -8.74 -2.54
CA MET A 76 7.17 -7.87 -3.71
C MET A 76 8.40 -6.97 -3.77
N THR A 77 9.10 -7.01 -4.90
CA THR A 77 10.16 -6.03 -5.19
C THR A 77 9.53 -4.65 -5.39
N PRO A 78 10.04 -3.59 -4.74
CA PRO A 78 9.60 -2.23 -4.99
C PRO A 78 9.73 -1.88 -6.47
N LEU A 79 8.75 -1.16 -7.01
CA LEU A 79 8.85 -0.64 -8.38
C LEU A 79 10.09 0.24 -8.52
N PRO A 80 10.80 0.16 -9.66
CA PRO A 80 11.87 1.10 -9.99
C PRO A 80 11.42 2.55 -9.81
N GLY A 81 12.31 3.43 -9.34
CA GLY A 81 12.08 4.88 -9.30
C GLY A 81 11.29 5.42 -8.10
N GLY A 82 10.58 4.60 -7.32
CA GLY A 82 9.78 5.10 -6.20
C GLY A 82 10.41 5.03 -4.81
N GLY A 83 11.74 5.03 -4.77
CA GLY A 83 12.49 5.01 -3.52
C GLY A 83 12.56 3.64 -2.84
N SER A 84 13.36 3.58 -1.80
CA SER A 84 13.53 2.39 -0.96
C SER A 84 12.50 2.40 0.17
N ARG A 85 11.94 1.23 0.48
CA ARG A 85 11.07 1.07 1.65
C ARG A 85 11.89 1.29 2.91
N THR A 86 11.61 2.34 3.66
CA THR A 86 12.35 2.74 4.86
C THR A 86 11.72 2.19 6.13
N SER A 87 10.40 2.05 6.17
CA SER A 87 9.71 1.46 7.30
C SER A 87 8.43 0.72 6.90
N VAL A 88 8.04 -0.22 7.75
CA VAL A 88 6.73 -0.88 7.75
C VAL A 88 6.19 -0.82 9.17
N GLU A 89 4.97 -0.34 9.31
CA GLU A 89 4.26 -0.22 10.57
C GLU A 89 2.89 -0.88 10.43
N MET A 90 2.36 -1.38 11.54
CA MET A 90 1.06 -2.05 11.59
C MET A 90 0.27 -1.55 12.79
N TYR A 91 -0.99 -1.24 12.57
CA TYR A 91 -1.87 -0.69 13.60
C TYR A 91 -3.25 -1.33 13.54
N GLU A 92 -3.91 -1.41 14.69
CA GLU A 92 -5.37 -1.56 14.76
C GLU A 92 -6.02 -0.24 14.40
N VAL A 93 -7.08 -0.28 13.59
CA VAL A 93 -7.86 0.91 13.27
C VAL A 93 -8.94 1.07 14.32
N ALA A 94 -8.67 1.94 15.30
CA ALA A 94 -9.59 2.21 16.41
C ALA A 94 -10.85 2.98 15.98
N VAL A 95 -10.73 3.85 14.97
CA VAL A 95 -11.84 4.64 14.42
C VAL A 95 -11.70 4.69 12.89
N ASP A 96 -12.76 4.30 12.18
CA ASP A 96 -12.93 4.49 10.75
C ASP A 96 -14.32 5.07 10.52
N ALA A 97 -14.37 6.35 10.16
CA ALA A 97 -15.60 7.08 9.95
C ALA A 97 -15.45 8.01 8.75
N GLU A 98 -16.43 7.97 7.85
CA GLU A 98 -16.56 8.97 6.79
C GLU A 98 -17.40 10.13 7.35
N PRO A 99 -16.85 11.36 7.43
CA PRO A 99 -17.61 12.50 7.94
C PRO A 99 -18.83 12.70 7.06
N SER A 100 -20.01 12.81 7.69
CA SER A 100 -21.26 13.11 7.00
C SER A 100 -21.17 14.53 6.44
N SER A 101 -21.31 14.67 5.12
CA SER A 101 -21.40 15.96 4.42
C SER A 101 -22.58 16.81 4.89
#